data_AF-A0A6P1W3X2-F1
#
_entry.id   AF-A0A6P1W3X2-F1
#
_cell.length_a   1.000
_cell.length_b   1.000
_cell.length_c   1.000
_cell.angle_alpha   90.00
_cell.angle_beta   90.00
_cell.angle_gamma   90.00
#
_symmetry.space_group_name_H-M   'P 1'
#
loop_
_entity.id
_entity.type
_entity.pdbx_description
1 polymer ?
#
loop_
_entity_poly.entity_id
_entity_poly.type
_entity_poly.pdbx_seq_one_letter_code
_entity_poly.pdbx_strand_id
1 'polypeptide(L)' 'MTKKQAEQFNKMRAALLRISKMYQTPAQLRKSSKSQFGLDYEEALEMTYENLQSEAAAAVKGVKEVQP' A
#
# COMPACT_ATOMS: atom_id res chain seq x y z
N MET A 1 -7.94 -21.90 11.64
CA MET A 1 -7.38 -20.52 11.76
C MET A 1 -7.83 -19.96 13.10
N THR A 2 -6.91 -19.45 13.93
CA THR A 2 -7.28 -18.75 15.18
C THR A 2 -7.91 -17.39 14.87
N LYS A 3 -8.67 -16.81 15.82
CA LYS A 3 -9.24 -15.45 15.67
C LYS A 3 -8.17 -14.41 15.31
N LYS A 4 -7.00 -14.50 15.95
CA LYS A 4 -5.84 -13.63 15.67
C LYS A 4 -5.32 -13.79 14.24
N GLN A 5 -5.18 -15.03 13.76
CA GLN A 5 -4.77 -15.31 12.38
C GLN A 5 -5.81 -14.78 11.36
N ALA A 6 -7.12 -14.87 11.69
CA ALA A 6 -8.18 -14.32 10.86
C ALA A 6 -8.08 -12.79 10.72
N GLU A 7 -7.86 -12.11 11.83
CA GLU A 7 -7.67 -10.66 11.86
C GLU A 7 -6.42 -10.25 11.08
N GLN A 8 -5.32 -10.99 11.21
CA GLN A 8 -4.08 -10.77 10.45
C GLN A 8 -4.31 -10.97 8.94
N PHE A 9 -4.99 -12.05 8.56
CA PHE A 9 -5.32 -12.32 7.15
C PHE A 9 -6.19 -11.21 6.55
N ASN A 10 -7.20 -10.75 7.29
CA ASN A 10 -8.07 -9.66 6.84
C ASN A 10 -7.31 -8.34 6.69
N LYS A 11 -6.39 -8.01 7.61
CA LYS A 11 -5.51 -6.83 7.50
C LYS A 11 -4.62 -6.91 6.26
N MET A 12 -4.00 -8.07 6.01
CA MET A 12 -3.17 -8.30 4.83
C MET A 12 -3.98 -8.15 3.54
N ARG A 13 -5.16 -8.79 3.46
CA ARG A 13 -6.07 -8.65 2.31
C ARG A 13 -6.49 -7.21 2.08
N ALA A 14 -6.80 -6.46 3.13
CA ALA A 14 -7.19 -5.06 3.01
C ALA A 14 -6.05 -4.22 2.43
N ALA A 15 -4.82 -4.35 2.95
CA ALA A 15 -3.66 -3.63 2.43
C ALA A 15 -3.36 -3.98 0.96
N LEU A 16 -3.41 -5.27 0.60
CA LEU A 16 -3.24 -5.72 -0.78
C LEU A 16 -4.31 -5.13 -1.72
N LEU A 17 -5.56 -5.01 -1.27
CA LEU A 17 -6.60 -4.33 -2.05
C LEU A 17 -6.30 -2.83 -2.22
N ARG A 18 -5.77 -2.15 -1.20
CA ARG A 18 -5.35 -0.75 -1.33
C ARG A 18 -4.25 -0.62 -2.37
N ILE A 19 -3.17 -1.39 -2.20
CA ILE A 19 -2.00 -1.43 -3.10
C ILE A 19 -2.41 -1.72 -4.54
N SER A 20 -3.26 -2.73 -4.76
CA SER A 20 -3.61 -3.18 -6.11
C SER A 20 -4.68 -2.35 -6.82
N LYS A 21 -5.56 -1.65 -6.10
CA LYS A 21 -6.73 -0.98 -6.71
C LYS A 21 -6.85 0.51 -6.43
N MET A 22 -6.26 1.01 -5.36
CA MET A 22 -6.50 2.39 -4.92
C MET A 22 -5.32 3.32 -5.17
N TYR A 23 -4.11 2.79 -5.32
CA TYR A 23 -2.99 3.60 -5.80
C TYR A 23 -3.12 3.89 -7.29
N GLN A 24 -2.73 5.10 -7.66
CA GLN A 24 -2.69 5.52 -9.05
C GLN A 24 -1.56 4.79 -9.78
N THR A 25 -1.82 4.39 -11.02
CA THR A 25 -0.75 3.95 -11.91
C THR A 25 0.18 5.12 -12.23
N PRO A 26 1.45 4.87 -12.61
CA PRO A 26 2.36 5.94 -13.03
C PRO A 26 1.80 6.84 -14.15
N ALA A 27 1.02 6.27 -15.08
CA ALA A 27 0.37 7.02 -16.15
C ALA A 27 -0.75 7.94 -15.64
N GLN A 28 -1.53 7.51 -14.65
CA GLN A 28 -2.52 8.36 -13.98
C GLN A 28 -1.84 9.47 -13.19
N LEU A 29 -0.82 9.12 -12.39
CA LEU A 29 -0.05 10.05 -11.57
C LEU A 29 0.61 11.16 -12.41
N ARG A 30 1.16 10.83 -13.59
CA ARG A 30 1.67 11.84 -14.54
C ARG A 30 0.62 12.88 -14.97
N LYS A 31 -0.64 12.46 -15.09
CA LYS A 31 -1.73 13.33 -15.54
C LYS A 31 -2.35 14.13 -14.40
N SER A 32 -2.34 13.60 -13.18
CA SER A 32 -3.11 14.14 -12.06
C SER A 32 -2.28 14.68 -10.90
N SER A 33 -0.99 14.38 -10.80
CA SER A 33 -0.13 14.79 -9.67
C SER A 33 -0.21 16.28 -9.36
N LYS A 34 -0.03 17.13 -10.37
CA LYS A 34 -0.07 18.58 -10.19
C LYS A 34 -1.45 19.11 -9.81
N SER A 35 -2.51 18.59 -10.42
CA SER A 35 -3.88 19.09 -10.21
C SER A 35 -4.52 18.55 -8.93
N GLN A 36 -4.17 17.33 -8.49
CA GLN A 36 -4.73 16.71 -7.30
C GLN A 36 -3.90 16.98 -6.04
N PHE A 37 -2.57 17.06 -6.17
CA PHE A 37 -1.67 17.15 -5.02
C PHE A 37 -0.79 18.40 -5.02
N GLY A 38 -0.75 19.18 -6.12
CA GLY A 38 0.16 20.32 -6.26
C GLY A 38 1.62 19.94 -6.53
N LEU A 39 1.91 18.64 -6.60
CA LEU A 39 3.24 18.07 -6.71
C LEU A 39 3.64 17.83 -8.15
N ASP A 40 4.93 17.86 -8.40
CA ASP A 40 5.46 17.38 -9.67
C ASP A 40 5.44 15.84 -9.70
N TYR A 41 5.51 15.25 -10.89
CA TYR A 41 5.32 13.81 -11.06
C TYR A 41 6.31 12.96 -10.25
N GLU A 42 7.58 13.36 -10.20
CA GLU A 42 8.63 12.62 -9.49
C GLU A 42 8.40 12.63 -7.98
N GLU A 43 8.10 13.79 -7.40
CA GLU A 43 7.78 13.93 -5.97
C GLU A 43 6.53 13.11 -5.59
N ALA A 44 5.47 13.18 -6.41
CA ALA A 44 4.27 12.36 -6.20
C ALA A 44 4.58 10.86 -6.27
N LEU A 45 5.52 10.45 -7.12
CA LEU A 45 5.91 9.05 -7.29
C LEU A 45 6.71 8.57 -6.07
N GLU A 46 7.64 9.36 -5.56
CA GLU A 46 8.40 9.06 -4.34
C GLU A 46 7.46 8.87 -3.15
N MET A 47 6.54 9.82 -2.92
CA MET A 47 5.53 9.70 -1.87
C MET A 47 4.64 8.47 -2.06
N THR A 48 4.32 8.11 -3.31
CA THR A 48 3.57 6.87 -3.60
C THR A 48 4.35 5.64 -3.14
N TYR A 49 5.65 5.56 -3.41
CA TYR A 49 6.49 4.44 -2.94
C TYR A 49 6.58 4.36 -1.42
N GLU A 50 6.77 5.48 -0.72
CA GLU A 50 6.79 5.52 0.75
C GLU A 50 5.47 5.04 1.35
N ASN A 51 4.35 5.46 0.75
CA ASN A 51 3.02 5.05 1.17
C ASN A 51 2.79 3.54 0.94
N LEU A 52 3.23 2.99 -0.20
CA LEU A 52 3.16 1.56 -0.49
C LEU A 52 3.95 0.72 0.53
N GLN A 53 5.17 1.15 0.85
CA GLN A 53 6.01 0.48 1.85
C GLN A 53 5.37 0.55 3.24
N SER A 54 4.81 1.70 3.60
CA SER A 54 4.13 1.89 4.89
C SER A 54 2.90 1.01 5.04
N GLU A 55 2.06 0.90 4.01
CA GLU A 55 0.89 0.01 3.99
C GLU A 55 1.30 -1.46 4.13
N ALA A 56 2.33 -1.88 3.39
CA ALA A 56 2.86 -3.24 3.47
C ALA A 56 3.41 -3.52 4.88
N ALA A 57 4.23 -2.62 5.44
CA ALA A 57 4.80 -2.76 6.77
C ALA A 57 3.72 -2.87 7.86
N ALA A 58 2.67 -2.04 7.77
CA ALA A 58 1.54 -2.10 8.68
C ALA A 58 0.78 -3.44 8.59
N ALA A 59 0.63 -3.98 7.38
CA ALA A 59 -0.09 -5.23 7.14
C ALA A 59 0.64 -6.46 7.70
N VAL A 60 1.98 -6.49 7.60
CA VAL A 60 2.80 -7.61 8.08
C VAL A 60 3.23 -7.47 9.54
N LYS A 61 2.95 -6.33 10.18
CA LYS A 61 3.34 -6.07 11.58
C LYS A 61 2.83 -7.16 12.52
N GLY A 62 3.75 -7.87 13.16
CA GLY A 62 3.44 -8.93 14.11
C GLY A 62 2.97 -10.24 13.48
N VAL A 63 2.99 -10.35 12.14
CA VAL A 63 2.93 -11.62 11.42
C VAL A 63 4.32 -12.24 11.47
N LYS A 64 4.42 -13.48 11.93
CA LYS A 64 5.68 -14.23 11.94
C LYS A 64 5.73 -15.12 10.71
N GLU A 65 6.89 -15.18 10.07
CA GLU A 65 7.17 -16.18 9.06
C GLU A 65 7.02 -17.58 9.69
N VAL A 66 6.28 -18.45 9.03
CA VAL A 66 6.21 -19.86 9.38
C VAL A 66 7.26 -20.53 8.52
N GLN A 67 8.39 -20.89 9.12
CA GLN A 67 9.40 -21.68 8.41
C GLN A 67 8.79 -23.04 8.02
N PRO A 68 9.01 -23.52 6.78
CA PRO A 68 8.51 -24.80 6.32
C PRO A 68 9.07 -25.99 7.09
#